data_AF-A0A1B9M670-F1
#
_entry.id   AF-A0A1B9M670-F1
#
_cell.length_a   1.000
_cell.length_b   1.000
_cell.length_c   1.000
_cell.angle_alpha   90.00
_cell.angle_beta   90.00
_cell.angle_gamma   90.00
#
_symmetry.space_group_name_H-M   'P 1'
#
loop_
_entity.id
_entity.type
_entity.pdbx_description
1 polymer ?
#
loop_
_entity_poly.entity_id
_entity_poly.type
_entity_poly.pdbx_seq_one_letter_code
_entity_poly.pdbx_strand_id
1 'polypeptide(L)'
;MISRKESSTFLLFYANLKIQYYGITGNRLTFLIDKHFEYDRFGNLIVEKRGKDHRLVTHYEYDCRHRLIKVIKPTGLIITYTYDAFNRRTSKTVDGKTTEFLYSSHP
;
A
#
# COMPACT_ATOMS: atom_id res chain seq x y z
N MET A 1 -21.35 -15.01 -33.53
CA MET A 1 -19.90 -14.72 -33.59
C MET A 1 -19.72 -13.29 -34.08
N ILE A 2 -19.39 -12.35 -33.20
CA ILE A 2 -19.04 -10.97 -33.61
C ILE A 2 -17.59 -10.76 -33.17
N SER A 3 -16.69 -10.81 -34.15
CA SER A 3 -15.28 -10.47 -33.97
C SER A 3 -15.13 -8.97 -34.22
N ARG A 4 -15.05 -8.18 -33.14
CA ARG A 4 -14.66 -6.76 -33.21
C ARG A 4 -13.15 -6.71 -33.36
N LYS A 5 -12.66 -6.39 -34.56
CA LYS A 5 -11.26 -6.00 -34.76
C LYS A 5 -11.10 -4.56 -34.27
N GLU A 6 -10.73 -4.38 -33.01
CA GLU A 6 -10.25 -3.10 -32.48
C GLU A 6 -8.93 -2.75 -33.21
N SER A 7 -8.84 -1.52 -33.75
CA SER A 7 -7.67 -1.06 -34.50
C SER A 7 -6.43 -0.96 -33.61
N SER A 8 -5.28 -1.44 -34.11
CA SER A 8 -3.98 -1.47 -33.40
C SER A 8 -3.57 -0.11 -32.81
N THR A 9 -3.90 0.99 -33.51
CA THR A 9 -3.58 2.36 -33.05
C THR A 9 -4.42 2.81 -31.85
N PHE A 10 -5.67 2.38 -31.74
CA PHE A 10 -6.54 2.70 -30.60
C PHE A 10 -6.09 1.96 -29.34
N LEU A 11 -5.70 0.68 -29.49
CA LEU A 11 -5.12 -0.13 -28.42
C LEU A 11 -3.78 0.43 -27.94
N LEU A 12 -2.92 0.88 -28.86
CA LEU A 12 -1.63 1.49 -28.52
C LEU A 12 -1.79 2.84 -27.82
N PHE A 13 -2.74 3.69 -28.24
CA PHE A 13 -3.04 4.95 -27.55
C PHE A 13 -3.54 4.72 -26.13
N TYR A 14 -4.48 3.80 -25.94
CA TYR A 14 -5.01 3.44 -24.62
C TYR A 14 -3.95 2.80 -23.71
N ALA A 15 -3.06 1.98 -24.28
CA ALA A 15 -1.94 1.40 -23.56
C ALA A 15 -0.91 2.46 -23.11
N ASN A 16 -0.57 3.41 -23.98
CA ASN A 16 0.34 4.52 -23.64
C ASN A 16 -0.27 5.45 -22.57
N LEU A 17 -1.56 5.76 -22.66
CA LEU A 17 -2.24 6.54 -21.62
C LEU A 17 -2.22 5.80 -20.27
N LYS A 18 -2.52 4.49 -20.26
CA LYS A 18 -2.46 3.68 -19.04
C LYS A 18 -1.07 3.71 -18.41
N ILE A 19 -0.01 3.52 -19.20
CA ILE A 19 1.38 3.54 -18.71
C ILE A 19 1.76 4.90 -18.11
N GLN A 20 1.18 6.01 -18.58
CA GLN A 20 1.45 7.32 -17.98
C GLN A 20 0.74 7.54 -16.64
N TYR A 21 -0.46 6.96 -16.46
CA TYR A 21 -1.26 7.14 -15.25
C TYR A 21 -0.98 6.09 -14.18
N TYR A 22 -0.66 4.85 -14.55
CA TYR A 22 -0.40 3.78 -13.60
C TYR A 22 0.43 2.64 -14.18
N GLY A 23 1.22 1.99 -13.35
CA GLY A 23 1.99 0.79 -13.70
C GLY A 23 1.50 -0.41 -12.94
N ILE A 24 1.38 -1.56 -13.61
CA ILE A 24 1.07 -2.83 -12.96
C ILE A 24 2.10 -3.87 -13.38
N THR A 25 2.70 -4.55 -12.42
CA THR A 25 3.57 -5.71 -12.65
C THR A 25 3.14 -6.84 -11.71
N GLY A 26 2.91 -8.04 -12.25
CA GLY A 26 2.53 -9.20 -11.44
C GLY A 26 1.29 -8.97 -10.55
N ASN A 27 0.25 -8.32 -11.10
CA ASN A 27 -0.96 -7.91 -10.37
C ASN A 27 -0.71 -6.91 -9.21
N ARG A 28 0.41 -6.20 -9.21
CA ARG A 28 0.74 -5.17 -8.22
C ARG A 28 0.90 -3.80 -8.87
N LEU A 29 0.29 -2.79 -8.28
CA LEU A 29 0.39 -1.40 -8.71
C LEU A 29 1.79 -0.88 -8.37
N THR A 30 2.65 -0.62 -9.36
CA THR A 30 4.02 -0.11 -9.16
C THR A 30 4.08 1.40 -9.10
N PHE A 31 3.17 2.08 -9.78
CA PHE A 31 2.95 3.52 -9.63
C PHE A 31 1.53 3.92 -10.02
N LEU A 32 1.08 5.06 -9.53
CA LEU A 32 -0.18 5.73 -9.87
C LEU A 32 0.06 7.24 -9.82
N ILE A 33 0.06 7.89 -10.98
CA ILE A 33 0.32 9.32 -11.14
C ILE A 33 1.70 9.66 -10.54
N ASP A 34 1.75 10.28 -9.37
CA ASP A 34 2.98 10.67 -8.68
C ASP A 34 3.41 9.70 -7.57
N LYS A 35 2.60 8.68 -7.29
CA LYS A 35 2.84 7.69 -6.24
C LYS A 35 3.55 6.47 -6.79
N HIS A 36 4.60 6.03 -6.12
CA HIS A 36 5.35 4.82 -6.44
C HIS A 36 5.30 3.85 -5.27
N PHE A 37 5.20 2.57 -5.58
CA PHE A 37 4.94 1.53 -4.60
C PHE A 37 5.94 0.39 -4.74
N GLU A 38 6.49 -0.05 -3.62
CA GLU A 38 7.35 -1.23 -3.53
C GLU A 38 6.74 -2.23 -2.57
N TYR A 39 6.82 -3.51 -2.91
CA TYR A 39 6.19 -4.60 -2.16
C TYR A 39 7.22 -5.65 -1.79
N ASP A 40 7.04 -6.30 -0.64
CA ASP A 40 7.79 -7.50 -0.30
C ASP A 40 7.40 -8.70 -1.18
N ARG A 41 8.07 -9.85 -1.04
CA ARG A 41 7.75 -11.05 -1.82
C ARG A 41 6.31 -11.55 -1.63
N PHE A 42 5.71 -11.29 -0.47
CA PHE A 42 4.36 -11.74 -0.11
C PHE A 42 3.26 -10.79 -0.59
N GLY A 43 3.63 -9.60 -1.10
CA GLY A 43 2.69 -8.62 -1.62
C GLY A 43 2.28 -7.55 -0.63
N ASN A 44 2.96 -7.45 0.51
CA ASN A 44 2.76 -6.34 1.43
C ASN A 44 3.47 -5.10 0.90
N LEU A 45 2.78 -3.96 0.89
CA LEU A 45 3.37 -2.67 0.52
C LEU A 45 4.40 -2.26 1.57
N ILE A 46 5.68 -2.14 1.22
CA ILE A 46 6.76 -1.78 2.15
C ILE A 46 7.24 -0.33 2.00
N VAL A 47 7.06 0.27 0.81
CA VAL A 47 7.42 1.67 0.55
C VAL A 47 6.38 2.33 -0.35
N GLU A 48 5.93 3.52 0.03
CA GLU A 48 5.19 4.44 -0.82
C GLU A 48 6.00 5.73 -0.97
N LYS A 49 6.32 6.14 -2.20
CA LYS A 49 7.02 7.40 -2.49
C LYS A 49 6.11 8.33 -3.28
N ARG A 50 6.10 9.63 -2.98
CA ARG A 50 5.36 10.65 -3.73
C ARG A 50 6.07 12.01 -3.76
N GLY A 51 5.47 12.97 -4.46
CA GLY A 51 5.98 14.34 -4.56
C GLY A 51 7.22 14.45 -5.45
N LYS A 52 7.75 15.68 -5.56
CA LYS A 52 8.91 15.99 -6.41
C LYS A 52 10.09 15.08 -6.07
N ASP A 53 10.64 14.43 -7.09
CA ASP A 53 11.77 13.50 -7.00
C ASP A 53 11.58 12.38 -5.95
N HIS A 54 10.33 11.95 -5.70
CA HIS A 54 9.99 10.88 -4.75
C HIS A 54 10.45 11.12 -3.31
N ARG A 55 10.62 12.39 -2.91
CA ARG A 55 11.19 12.74 -1.59
C ARG A 55 10.25 12.47 -0.41
N LEU A 56 8.94 12.34 -0.64
CA LEU A 56 7.99 12.02 0.42
C LEU A 56 7.83 10.51 0.51
N VAL A 57 8.60 9.88 1.39
CA VAL A 57 8.65 8.41 1.55
C VAL A 57 7.89 7.98 2.81
N THR A 58 6.97 7.02 2.66
CA THR A 58 6.34 6.29 3.76
C THR A 58 6.85 4.86 3.76
N HIS A 59 7.36 4.39 4.91
CA HIS A 59 7.76 2.99 5.11
C HIS A 59 6.72 2.24 5.93
N TYR A 60 6.56 0.97 5.62
CA TYR A 60 5.62 0.06 6.27
C TYR A 60 6.37 -1.22 6.70
N GLU A 61 6.17 -1.66 7.94
CA GLU A 61 6.75 -2.89 8.46
C GLU A 61 5.64 -3.85 8.91
N TYR A 62 5.87 -5.14 8.68
CA TYR A 62 4.91 -6.21 8.95
C TYR A 62 5.53 -7.28 9.83
N ASP A 63 4.72 -7.94 10.66
CA ASP A 63 5.14 -9.14 11.36
C ASP A 63 5.10 -10.40 10.46
N CYS A 64 5.52 -11.55 11.01
CA CYS A 64 5.53 -12.83 10.29
C CYS A 64 4.13 -13.33 9.88
N ARG A 65 3.06 -12.73 10.40
CA ARG A 65 1.66 -13.02 10.05
C ARG A 65 1.11 -12.00 9.04
N HIS A 66 1.98 -11.18 8.43
CA HIS A 66 1.64 -10.13 7.47
C HIS A 66 0.72 -9.04 8.05
N ARG A 67 0.84 -8.76 9.34
CA ARG A 67 0.09 -7.69 10.02
C ARG A 67 0.96 -6.45 10.10
N LEU A 68 0.42 -5.29 9.71
CA LEU A 68 1.13 -4.01 9.74
C LEU A 68 1.45 -3.59 11.17
N ILE A 69 2.72 -3.57 11.57
CA ILE A 69 3.16 -3.23 12.92
C ILE A 69 3.79 -1.84 13.04
N LYS A 70 4.29 -1.27 11.94
CA LYS A 70 4.89 0.08 11.95
C LYS A 70 4.63 0.84 10.65
N VAL A 71 4.41 2.14 10.76
CA VAL A 71 4.42 3.10 9.66
C VAL A 71 5.33 4.26 10.02
N ILE A 72 6.27 4.60 9.14
CA ILE A 72 7.13 5.78 9.27
C ILE A 72 6.72 6.75 8.16
N LYS A 73 6.16 7.90 8.52
CA LYS A 73 5.70 8.93 7.57
C LYS A 73 6.87 9.80 7.09
N PRO A 74 6.71 10.54 5.97
CA PRO A 74 7.72 11.48 5.49
C PRO A 74 8.11 12.55 6.51
N THR A 75 7.21 12.86 7.45
CA THR A 75 7.43 13.84 8.53
C THR A 75 8.30 13.30 9.67
N GLY A 76 8.71 12.02 9.62
CA GLY A 76 9.34 11.31 10.73
C GLY A 76 8.35 10.76 11.76
N LEU A 77 7.05 11.01 11.61
CA LEU A 77 6.02 10.47 12.50
C LEU A 77 6.01 8.94 12.45
N ILE A 78 6.20 8.31 13.61
CA ILE A 78 6.14 6.86 13.78
C ILE A 78 4.77 6.47 14.35
N ILE A 79 4.14 5.50 13.70
CA ILE A 79 2.90 4.88 14.13
C ILE A 79 3.15 3.39 14.31
N THR A 80 2.86 2.83 15.48
CA THR A 80 2.95 1.38 15.73
C THR A 80 1.60 0.78 16.07
N TYR A 81 1.46 -0.52 15.81
CA TYR A 81 0.27 -1.28 16.06
C TYR A 81 0.61 -2.60 16.75
N THR A 82 -0.24 -3.03 17.69
CA THR A 82 -0.18 -4.38 18.28
C THR A 82 -1.48 -5.12 18.01
N TYR A 83 -1.43 -6.45 18.09
CA TYR A 83 -2.54 -7.32 17.73
C TYR A 83 -2.64 -8.50 18.67
N ASP A 84 -3.87 -8.96 18.92
CA ASP A 84 -4.13 -10.21 19.60
C ASP A 84 -3.99 -11.45 18.69
N ALA A 85 -4.24 -12.63 19.25
CA ALA A 85 -4.16 -13.89 18.53
C ALA A 85 -5.19 -14.02 17.39
N PHE A 86 -6.32 -13.33 17.50
CA PHE A 86 -7.44 -13.31 16.56
C PHE A 86 -7.28 -12.25 15.46
N ASN A 87 -6.08 -11.66 15.32
CA ASN A 87 -5.78 -10.64 14.32
C ASN A 87 -6.55 -9.32 14.53
N ARG A 88 -7.03 -9.06 15.75
CA ARG A 88 -7.64 -7.78 16.12
C ARG A 88 -6.58 -6.86 16.69
N ARG A 89 -6.63 -5.58 16.34
CA ARG A 89 -5.64 -4.60 16.81
C ARG A 89 -5.90 -4.28 18.28
N THR A 90 -4.93 -4.51 19.16
CA THR A 90 -5.04 -4.24 20.60
C THR A 90 -4.53 -2.86 20.99
N SER A 91 -3.59 -2.29 20.23
CA SER A 91 -3.16 -0.90 20.45
C SER A 91 -2.73 -0.20 19.17
N LYS A 92 -2.75 1.12 19.24
CA LYS A 92 -2.15 2.03 18.27
C LYS A 92 -1.36 3.09 19.02
N THR A 93 -0.08 3.24 18.74
CA THR A 93 0.74 4.33 19.29
C THR A 93 1.09 5.29 18.17
N VAL A 94 0.81 6.58 18.36
CA VAL A 94 1.16 7.66 17.43
C VAL A 94 1.97 8.67 18.22
N ASP A 95 3.23 8.87 17.84
CA ASP A 95 4.11 9.85 18.50
C ASP A 95 4.16 9.68 20.04
N GLY A 96 4.35 8.44 20.48
CA GLY A 96 4.35 8.07 21.91
C GLY A 96 2.99 8.04 22.60
N LYS A 97 1.91 8.51 21.96
CA LYS A 97 0.55 8.46 22.52
C LYS A 97 -0.15 7.17 22.12
N THR A 98 -0.51 6.36 23.11
CA THR A 98 -1.14 5.05 22.89
C THR A 98 -2.65 5.12 23.08
N THR A 99 -3.39 4.53 22.14
CA THR A 99 -4.81 4.18 22.26
C THR A 99 -4.92 2.67 22.32
N GLU A 100 -5.58 2.15 23.35
CA GLU A 100 -5.87 0.72 23.51
C GLU A 100 -7.28 0.38 23.05
N PHE A 101 -7.44 -0.82 22.49
CA PHE A 101 -8.71 -1.35 22.03
C PHE A 101 -9.03 -2.61 22.84
N LEU A 102 -10.13 -2.54 23.59
CA LEU A 102 -10.61 -3.66 24.39
C LEU A 102 -11.77 -4.33 23.67
N TYR A 103 -11.64 -5.63 23.44
CA TYR A 103 -12.70 -6.44 22.85
C TYR A 103 -13.28 -7.34 23.93
N SER A 104 -14.53 -7.06 24.31
CA SER A 104 -15.28 -8.01 25.12
C SER A 104 -15.70 -9.21 24.27
N SER A 105 -15.44 -10.40 24.79
CA SER A 105 -16.13 -11.61 24.38
C SER A 105 -17.49 -11.67 25.09
N HIS A 106 -18.44 -10.83 24.68
CA HIS A 106 -19.81 -11.06 25.15
C HIS A 106 -20.38 -12.27 24.39
N PRO A 107 -20.90 -13.29 25.10
CA PRO A 107 -21.61 -14.42 24.50
C PRO A 107 -22.98 -14.00 23.91
#